data_AF-A0A6D2GDA0-F1
#
_entry.id   AF-A0A6D2GDA0-F1
#
_cell.length_a   1.000
_cell.length_b   1.000
_cell.length_c   1.000
_cell.angle_alpha   90.00
_cell.angle_beta   90.00
_cell.angle_gamma   90.00
#
_symmetry.space_group_name_H-M   'P 1'
#
loop_
_entity.id
_entity.type
_entity.pdbx_description
1 polymer ?
#
loop_
_entity_poly.entity_id
_entity_poly.type
_entity_poly.pdbx_seq_one_letter_code
_entity_poly.pdbx_strand_id
1 'polypeptide(L)'
;MSPTMLTYINEESDVLANIILRHRQSLEEVSRFASQKPLRRILILATGSSLNAAFCARYFFERCGIAIDIKEPYTFSQYENSDPQADMVIAISQSGKSASTLEAMRKVQAQGRPVFALTADPQSPLGKASDYPLDILTGIESVGFVTRGFSATVLNLLLIALLIARQQQRLTEPQVEEYVAQLQRIAATLPLVIVRTEAFIRQHRAVLQNGKRFVATGYGALVGVAKEFETKFTETVRVPSKRV
;
A
#
# COMPACT_ATOMS: atom_id res chain seq x y z
N MET A 1 -15.13 24.67 0.64
CA MET A 1 -14.06 24.53 1.65
C MET A 1 -12.96 23.67 1.07
N SER A 2 -11.69 23.94 1.37
CA SER A 2 -10.58 23.07 0.97
C SER A 2 -10.68 21.71 1.68
N PRO A 3 -10.33 20.59 1.03
CA PRO A 3 -10.36 19.28 1.65
C PRO A 3 -9.34 19.20 2.80
N THR A 4 -9.64 18.36 3.78
CA THR A 4 -8.77 18.04 4.93
C THR A 4 -8.47 16.55 4.98
N MET A 5 -7.59 16.11 5.88
CA MET A 5 -7.41 14.68 6.13
C MET A 5 -8.72 13.99 6.49
N LEU A 6 -9.58 14.65 7.29
CA LEU A 6 -10.87 14.10 7.70
C LEU A 6 -11.85 13.96 6.52
N THR A 7 -11.75 14.84 5.52
CA THR A 7 -12.50 14.70 4.26
C THR A 7 -12.18 13.36 3.61
N TYR A 8 -10.90 13.04 3.45
CA TYR A 8 -10.48 11.79 2.82
C TYR A 8 -10.70 10.55 3.69
N ILE A 9 -10.56 10.66 5.01
CA ILE A 9 -10.89 9.58 5.95
C ILE A 9 -12.37 9.18 5.83
N ASN A 10 -13.28 10.16 5.74
CA ASN A 10 -14.71 9.88 5.61
C ASN A 10 -15.09 9.25 4.26
N GLU A 11 -14.25 9.39 3.24
CA GLU A 11 -14.42 8.76 1.91
C GLU A 11 -13.83 7.34 1.86
N GLU A 12 -13.08 6.88 2.87
CA GLU A 12 -12.35 5.61 2.82
C GLU A 12 -13.26 4.40 2.61
N SER A 13 -14.39 4.32 3.34
CA SER A 13 -15.31 3.17 3.23
C SER A 13 -15.76 2.93 1.79
N ASP A 14 -16.23 3.99 1.12
CA ASP A 14 -16.77 3.91 -0.25
C ASP A 14 -15.67 3.64 -1.27
N VAL A 15 -14.50 4.26 -1.09
CA VAL A 15 -13.36 4.05 -1.99
C VAL A 15 -12.82 2.62 -1.87
N LEU A 16 -12.67 2.08 -0.66
CA LEU A 16 -12.24 0.70 -0.46
C LEU A 16 -13.28 -0.30 -1.02
N ALA A 17 -14.57 -0.03 -0.83
CA ALA A 17 -15.64 -0.84 -1.42
C ALA A 17 -15.58 -0.84 -2.95
N ASN A 18 -15.35 0.31 -3.58
CA ASN A 18 -15.18 0.44 -5.03
C ASN A 18 -13.93 -0.27 -5.55
N ILE A 19 -12.79 -0.19 -4.83
CA ILE A 19 -11.58 -0.95 -5.17
C ILE A 19 -11.89 -2.45 -5.16
N ILE A 20 -12.55 -2.94 -4.11
CA ILE A 20 -12.92 -4.37 -4.01
C ILE A 20 -13.89 -4.75 -5.13
N LEU A 21 -14.85 -3.91 -5.50
CA LEU A 21 -15.78 -4.22 -6.59
C LEU A 21 -15.04 -4.36 -7.94
N ARG A 22 -14.03 -3.52 -8.19
CA ARG A 22 -13.36 -3.40 -9.49
C ARG A 22 -12.07 -4.20 -9.61
N HIS A 23 -11.58 -4.82 -8.52
CA HIS A 23 -10.23 -5.38 -8.44
C HIS A 23 -9.85 -6.35 -9.56
N ARG A 24 -10.77 -7.22 -9.99
CA ARG A 24 -10.49 -8.19 -11.06
C ARG A 24 -10.24 -7.53 -12.41
N GLN A 25 -10.96 -6.45 -12.70
CA GLN A 25 -10.79 -5.68 -13.92
C GLN A 25 -9.56 -4.77 -13.82
N SER A 26 -9.40 -4.04 -12.72
CA SER A 26 -8.30 -3.08 -12.57
C SER A 26 -6.92 -3.74 -12.43
N LEU A 27 -6.87 -5.00 -12.00
CA LEU A 27 -5.65 -5.79 -11.84
C LEU A 27 -5.59 -6.98 -12.81
N GLU A 28 -6.25 -6.88 -13.97
CA GLU A 28 -6.26 -7.96 -14.96
C GLU A 28 -4.83 -8.30 -15.43
N GLU A 29 -3.99 -7.29 -15.67
CA GLU A 29 -2.59 -7.50 -16.08
C GLU A 29 -1.77 -8.29 -15.05
N VAL A 30 -2.07 -8.13 -13.76
CA VAL A 30 -1.42 -8.93 -12.70
C VAL A 30 -1.80 -10.40 -12.84
N SER A 31 -3.08 -10.69 -13.07
CA SER A 31 -3.56 -12.06 -13.27
C SER A 31 -2.99 -12.67 -14.55
N ARG A 32 -2.92 -11.88 -15.63
CA ARG A 32 -2.32 -12.31 -16.90
C ARG A 32 -0.83 -12.60 -16.76
N PHE A 33 -0.09 -11.76 -16.05
CA PHE A 33 1.33 -11.98 -15.81
C PHE A 33 1.57 -13.20 -14.91
N ALA A 34 0.76 -13.38 -13.87
CA ALA A 34 0.86 -14.51 -12.95
C ALA A 34 0.52 -15.87 -13.58
N SER A 35 -0.14 -15.90 -14.74
CA SER A 35 -0.42 -17.14 -15.49
C SER A 35 0.75 -17.60 -16.36
N GLN A 36 1.68 -16.71 -16.69
CA GLN A 36 2.79 -16.99 -17.60
C GLN A 36 3.93 -17.75 -16.93
N LYS A 37 4.14 -17.51 -15.63
CA LYS A 37 5.23 -18.12 -14.85
C LYS A 37 4.91 -18.13 -13.35
N PRO A 38 5.54 -19.02 -12.57
CA PRO A 38 5.46 -18.98 -11.12
C PRO A 38 5.98 -17.65 -10.57
N LEU A 39 5.28 -17.10 -9.57
CA LEU A 39 5.64 -15.86 -8.87
C LEU A 39 5.81 -16.22 -7.39
N ARG A 40 7.05 -16.46 -6.99
CA ARG A 40 7.44 -16.86 -5.63
C ARG A 40 8.13 -15.73 -4.89
N ARG A 41 8.81 -14.84 -5.60
CA ARG A 41 9.48 -13.68 -5.00
C ARG A 41 9.10 -12.39 -5.73
N ILE A 42 8.60 -11.40 -4.99
CA ILE A 42 8.27 -10.07 -5.52
C ILE A 42 9.17 -9.02 -4.87
N LEU A 43 9.80 -8.19 -5.70
CA LEU A 43 10.50 -6.99 -5.23
C LEU A 43 9.53 -5.81 -5.21
N ILE A 44 9.43 -5.14 -4.06
CA ILE A 44 8.65 -3.91 -3.91
C ILE A 44 9.60 -2.72 -3.71
N LEU A 45 9.51 -1.74 -4.60
CA LEU A 45 10.26 -0.49 -4.56
C LEU A 45 9.34 0.64 -4.11
N ALA A 46 9.49 1.11 -2.87
CA ALA A 46 8.59 2.11 -2.30
C ALA A 46 9.28 2.94 -1.23
N THR A 47 8.80 4.16 -0.98
CA THR A 47 9.31 5.04 0.08
C THR A 47 8.16 5.69 0.86
N GLY A 48 8.43 6.18 2.07
CA GLY A 48 7.42 6.81 2.95
C GLY A 48 6.19 5.93 3.19
N SER A 49 4.99 6.51 3.10
CA SER A 49 3.73 5.79 3.31
C SER A 49 3.53 4.59 2.37
N SER A 50 4.06 4.65 1.14
CA SER A 50 4.00 3.51 0.20
C SER A 50 4.84 2.32 0.68
N LEU A 51 5.99 2.58 1.31
CA LEU A 51 6.82 1.54 1.93
C LEU A 51 6.14 0.96 3.18
N ASN A 52 5.50 1.81 3.99
CA ASN A 52 4.74 1.37 5.15
C ASN A 52 3.56 0.47 4.74
N ALA A 53 2.88 0.79 3.64
CA ALA A 53 1.80 -0.03 3.08
C ALA A 53 2.30 -1.41 2.63
N ALA A 54 3.48 -1.48 2.02
CA ALA A 54 4.13 -2.74 1.68
C ALA A 54 4.42 -3.60 2.93
N PHE A 55 4.88 -2.98 4.03
CA PHE A 55 5.09 -3.68 5.30
C PHE A 55 3.78 -4.23 5.90
N CYS A 56 2.66 -3.52 5.77
CA CYS A 56 1.35 -4.02 6.18
C CYS A 56 0.95 -5.28 5.40
N ALA A 57 1.22 -5.32 4.09
CA ALA A 57 0.83 -6.43 3.22
C ALA A 57 1.79 -7.63 3.31
N ARG A 58 3.02 -7.46 3.84
CA ARG A 58 4.09 -8.47 3.79
C ARG A 58 3.67 -9.86 4.23
N TYR A 59 3.15 -9.99 5.44
CA TYR A 59 2.78 -11.30 5.97
C TYR A 59 1.60 -11.93 5.25
N PHE A 60 0.78 -11.12 4.58
CA PHE A 60 -0.32 -11.64 3.78
C PHE A 60 0.17 -12.21 2.45
N PHE A 61 1.16 -11.58 1.81
CA PHE A 61 1.88 -12.20 0.69
C PHE A 61 2.52 -13.54 1.09
N GLU A 62 3.20 -13.59 2.24
CA GLU A 62 3.79 -14.83 2.75
C GLU A 62 2.74 -15.92 2.97
N ARG A 63 1.57 -15.56 3.53
CA ARG A 63 0.43 -16.47 3.68
C ARG A 63 -0.12 -16.98 2.34
N CYS A 64 0.03 -16.18 1.29
CA CYS A 64 -0.29 -16.53 -0.09
C CYS A 64 0.85 -17.29 -0.80
N GLY A 65 1.91 -17.70 -0.08
CA GLY A 65 3.05 -18.42 -0.62
C GLY A 65 3.97 -17.57 -1.50
N ILE A 66 4.01 -16.26 -1.25
CA ILE A 66 4.81 -15.28 -2.00
C ILE A 66 5.74 -14.58 -1.02
N ALA A 67 7.05 -14.75 -1.21
CA ALA A 67 8.04 -13.95 -0.51
C ALA A 67 8.07 -12.55 -1.10
N ILE A 68 8.13 -11.52 -0.25
CA ILE A 68 8.37 -10.15 -0.72
C ILE A 68 9.63 -9.55 -0.14
N ASP A 69 10.40 -8.89 -0.99
CA ASP A 69 11.52 -8.06 -0.60
C ASP A 69 11.13 -6.59 -0.77
N ILE A 70 11.16 -5.81 0.32
CA ILE A 70 10.75 -4.41 0.33
C ILE A 70 12.00 -3.55 0.44
N LYS A 71 12.23 -2.72 -0.58
CA LYS A 71 13.44 -1.91 -0.69
C LYS A 71 13.12 -0.43 -0.81
N GLU A 72 13.90 0.37 -0.10
CA GLU A 72 13.89 1.83 -0.23
C GLU A 72 14.57 2.19 -1.57
N PRO A 73 13.89 2.89 -2.50
CA PRO A 73 14.35 3.11 -3.86
C PRO A 73 15.70 3.80 -4.02
N TYR A 74 16.00 4.81 -3.21
CA TYR A 74 17.28 5.51 -3.31
C TYR A 74 18.41 4.57 -2.89
N THR A 75 18.25 3.89 -1.75
CA THR A 75 19.26 2.94 -1.26
C THR A 75 19.49 1.81 -2.25
N PHE A 76 18.40 1.24 -2.79
CA PHE A 76 18.46 0.20 -3.81
C PHE A 76 19.17 0.66 -5.09
N SER A 77 18.89 1.87 -5.56
CA SER A 77 19.47 2.40 -6.79
C SER A 77 20.97 2.65 -6.66
N GLN A 78 21.40 3.18 -5.52
CA GLN A 78 22.79 3.61 -5.34
C GLN A 78 23.72 2.51 -4.81
N TYR A 79 23.21 1.59 -3.98
CA TYR A 79 24.07 0.69 -3.20
C TYR A 79 23.81 -0.80 -3.41
N GLU A 80 22.68 -1.18 -3.99
CA GLU A 80 22.32 -2.59 -4.14
C GLU A 80 22.41 -3.04 -5.60
N ASN A 81 22.69 -4.32 -5.82
CA ASN A 81 22.42 -4.94 -7.12
C ASN A 81 20.99 -5.48 -7.10
N SER A 82 20.31 -5.42 -8.23
CA SER A 82 19.00 -6.05 -8.39
C SER A 82 19.10 -7.55 -8.07
N ASP A 83 18.25 -8.05 -7.17
CA ASP A 83 18.20 -9.49 -6.88
C ASP A 83 17.82 -10.27 -8.15
N PRO A 84 18.70 -11.13 -8.71
CA PRO A 84 18.39 -11.93 -9.89
C PRO A 84 17.18 -12.87 -9.68
N GLN A 85 16.71 -13.07 -8.44
CA GLN A 85 15.65 -14.02 -8.10
C GLN A 85 14.23 -13.41 -8.01
N ALA A 86 14.04 -12.11 -8.20
CA ALA A 86 12.69 -11.53 -8.21
C ALA A 86 11.91 -11.90 -9.49
N ASP A 87 10.74 -12.54 -9.33
CA ASP A 87 9.87 -12.97 -10.43
C ASP A 87 9.00 -11.83 -10.95
N MET A 88 8.69 -10.86 -10.09
CA MET A 88 7.88 -9.67 -10.38
C MET A 88 8.43 -8.48 -9.60
N VAL A 89 8.32 -7.28 -10.16
CA VAL A 89 8.69 -6.04 -9.49
C VAL A 89 7.50 -5.08 -9.46
N ILE A 90 7.24 -4.51 -8.29
CA ILE A 90 6.18 -3.51 -8.08
C ILE A 90 6.82 -2.22 -7.55
N ALA A 91 6.72 -1.14 -8.32
CA ALA A 91 7.10 0.19 -7.88
C ALA A 91 5.87 0.94 -7.37
N ILE A 92 5.92 1.48 -6.15
CA ILE A 92 4.76 2.13 -5.52
C ILE A 92 5.04 3.60 -5.27
N SER A 93 4.18 4.48 -5.79
CA SER A 93 4.18 5.90 -5.47
C SER A 93 2.79 6.45 -5.68
N GLN A 94 2.10 6.88 -4.62
CA GLN A 94 0.74 7.42 -4.73
C GLN A 94 0.67 8.58 -5.75
N SER A 95 1.61 9.52 -5.69
CA SER A 95 1.64 10.66 -6.62
C SER A 95 2.22 10.30 -7.99
N GLY A 96 2.93 9.17 -8.09
CA GLY A 96 3.71 8.77 -9.27
C GLY A 96 4.85 9.73 -9.64
N LYS A 97 5.26 10.61 -8.73
CA LYS A 97 6.27 11.68 -8.95
C LYS A 97 7.57 11.48 -8.15
N SER A 98 7.68 10.38 -7.40
CA SER A 98 8.91 10.07 -6.64
C SER A 98 10.08 9.78 -7.58
N ALA A 99 11.04 10.69 -7.64
CA ALA A 99 12.22 10.56 -8.51
C ALA A 99 13.06 9.32 -8.17
N SER A 100 13.26 9.03 -6.88
CA SER A 100 14.01 7.86 -6.44
C SER A 100 13.30 6.55 -6.82
N THR A 101 11.97 6.50 -6.73
CA THR A 101 11.18 5.34 -7.17
C THR A 101 11.27 5.13 -8.69
N LEU A 102 11.21 6.23 -9.47
CA LEU A 102 11.36 6.19 -10.93
C LEU A 102 12.76 5.72 -11.34
N GLU A 103 13.80 6.19 -10.66
CA GLU A 103 15.18 5.75 -10.89
C GLU A 103 15.37 4.26 -10.60
N ALA A 104 14.88 3.78 -9.45
CA ALA A 104 14.93 2.37 -9.08
C ALA A 104 14.19 1.47 -10.08
N MET A 105 13.02 1.92 -10.55
CA MET A 105 12.26 1.23 -11.59
C MET A 105 13.06 1.11 -12.88
N ARG A 106 13.66 2.21 -13.36
CA ARG A 106 14.47 2.21 -14.59
C ARG A 106 15.70 1.31 -14.46
N LYS A 107 16.34 1.28 -13.29
CA LYS A 107 17.46 0.37 -13.01
C LYS A 107 17.07 -1.10 -13.20
N VAL A 108 15.89 -1.48 -12.72
CA VAL A 108 15.33 -2.84 -12.89
C VAL A 108 14.98 -3.11 -14.36
N GLN A 109 14.31 -2.17 -15.04
CA GLN A 109 13.94 -2.32 -16.45
C GLN A 109 15.16 -2.46 -17.36
N ALA A 110 16.25 -1.75 -17.08
CA ALA A 110 17.52 -1.86 -17.82
C ALA A 110 18.14 -3.27 -17.77
N GLN A 111 17.67 -4.12 -16.86
CA GLN A 111 18.10 -5.50 -16.69
C GLN A 111 17.09 -6.50 -17.28
N GLY A 112 16.14 -6.03 -18.11
CA GLY A 112 15.16 -6.84 -18.81
C GLY A 112 13.99 -7.32 -17.93
N ARG A 113 13.70 -6.61 -16.83
CA ARG A 113 12.62 -6.98 -15.90
C ARG A 113 11.46 -6.00 -16.01
N PRO A 114 10.27 -6.45 -16.39
CA PRO A 114 9.12 -5.57 -16.43
C PRO A 114 8.68 -5.17 -15.03
N VAL A 115 8.20 -3.94 -14.89
CA VAL A 115 7.78 -3.35 -13.61
C VAL A 115 6.33 -2.91 -13.66
N PHE A 116 5.60 -3.29 -12.61
CA PHE A 116 4.25 -2.80 -12.34
C PHE A 116 4.33 -1.53 -11.51
N ALA A 117 3.74 -0.43 -11.96
CA ALA A 117 3.67 0.81 -11.17
C ALA A 117 2.30 0.95 -10.52
N LEU A 118 2.26 0.94 -9.18
CA LEU A 118 1.05 1.15 -8.40
C LEU A 118 0.97 2.62 -7.94
N THR A 119 0.01 3.38 -8.48
CA THR A 119 -0.09 4.84 -8.33
C THR A 119 -1.55 5.32 -8.37
N ALA A 120 -1.85 6.50 -7.83
CA ALA A 120 -3.17 7.14 -7.98
C ALA A 120 -3.32 7.86 -9.34
N ASP A 121 -2.21 8.03 -10.06
CA ASP A 121 -2.19 8.68 -11.37
C ASP A 121 -1.39 7.82 -12.35
N PRO A 122 -2.03 6.92 -13.12
CA PRO A 122 -1.38 6.15 -14.18
C PRO A 122 -0.71 7.01 -15.27
N GLN A 123 -1.09 8.28 -15.41
CA GLN A 123 -0.51 9.23 -16.37
C GLN A 123 0.68 10.03 -15.80
N SER A 124 1.04 9.77 -14.54
CA SER A 124 2.22 10.31 -13.87
C SER A 124 3.54 9.87 -14.53
N PRO A 125 4.67 10.52 -14.22
CA PRO A 125 5.98 10.08 -14.70
C PRO A 125 6.30 8.60 -14.40
N LEU A 126 5.95 8.10 -13.21
CA LEU A 126 6.14 6.69 -12.87
C LEU A 126 5.24 5.78 -13.71
N GLY A 127 3.94 6.10 -13.83
CA GLY A 127 2.99 5.28 -14.57
C GLY A 127 3.35 5.17 -16.06
N LYS A 128 3.68 6.29 -16.71
CA LYS A 128 4.07 6.32 -18.13
C LYS A 128 5.37 5.59 -18.45
N ALA A 129 6.30 5.52 -17.49
CA ALA A 129 7.58 4.84 -17.68
C ALA A 129 7.53 3.34 -17.32
N SER A 130 6.46 2.88 -16.67
CA SER A 130 6.29 1.48 -16.28
C SER A 130 5.77 0.61 -17.42
N ASP A 131 6.03 -0.69 -17.34
CA ASP A 131 5.50 -1.67 -18.29
C ASP A 131 4.01 -1.92 -18.06
N TYR A 132 3.59 -1.91 -16.78
CA TYR A 132 2.22 -2.15 -16.35
C TYR A 132 1.76 -1.09 -15.34
N PRO A 133 1.18 0.02 -15.78
CA PRO A 133 0.60 1.00 -14.87
C PRO A 133 -0.70 0.47 -14.24
N LEU A 134 -0.75 0.47 -12.91
CA LEU A 134 -1.89 0.06 -12.10
C LEU A 134 -2.42 1.25 -11.29
N ASP A 135 -3.71 1.54 -11.43
CA ASP A 135 -4.40 2.55 -10.64
C ASP A 135 -4.79 1.98 -9.27
N ILE A 136 -4.44 2.68 -8.17
CA ILE A 136 -4.94 2.33 -6.83
C ILE A 136 -6.42 2.67 -6.63
N LEU A 137 -7.06 3.34 -7.60
CA LEU A 137 -8.47 3.72 -7.68
C LEU A 137 -8.93 4.59 -6.51
N THR A 138 -8.03 5.42 -5.98
CA THR A 138 -8.36 6.37 -4.89
C THR A 138 -9.00 7.65 -5.39
N GLY A 139 -8.88 7.95 -6.68
CA GLY A 139 -9.08 9.30 -7.17
C GLY A 139 -8.05 10.28 -6.59
N ILE A 140 -8.34 11.58 -6.72
CA ILE A 140 -7.42 12.64 -6.32
C ILE A 140 -7.49 12.89 -4.80
N GLU A 141 -6.34 12.78 -4.15
CA GLU A 141 -6.12 13.19 -2.76
C GLU A 141 -5.12 14.36 -2.76
N SER A 142 -5.60 15.60 -2.57
CA SER A 142 -4.79 16.82 -2.71
C SER A 142 -4.11 17.25 -1.40
N VAL A 143 -4.49 16.66 -0.28
CA VAL A 143 -3.82 16.87 1.01
C VAL A 143 -2.56 16.01 1.06
N GLY A 144 -1.40 16.66 1.29
CA GLY A 144 -0.11 15.96 1.28
C GLY A 144 0.07 14.91 2.39
N PHE A 145 -0.70 15.04 3.48
CA PHE A 145 -0.76 14.06 4.56
C PHE A 145 -1.76 12.95 4.20
N VAL A 146 -1.31 12.03 3.35
CA VAL A 146 -2.17 10.98 2.79
C VAL A 146 -2.82 10.10 3.87
N THR A 147 -4.10 9.79 3.71
CA THR A 147 -4.87 8.88 4.59
C THR A 147 -5.49 7.76 3.75
N ARG A 148 -6.47 8.11 2.91
CA ARG A 148 -7.17 7.17 2.05
C ARG A 148 -6.23 6.47 1.08
N GLY A 149 -5.28 7.21 0.52
CA GLY A 149 -4.27 6.66 -0.37
C GLY A 149 -3.43 5.55 0.27
N PHE A 150 -3.13 5.65 1.55
CA PHE A 150 -2.44 4.60 2.30
C PHE A 150 -3.31 3.33 2.42
N SER A 151 -4.54 3.47 2.92
CA SER A 151 -5.49 2.34 3.08
C SER A 151 -5.76 1.63 1.74
N ALA A 152 -5.95 2.39 0.67
CA ALA A 152 -6.16 1.85 -0.68
C ALA A 152 -4.92 1.14 -1.24
N THR A 153 -3.72 1.66 -0.97
CA THR A 153 -2.47 0.99 -1.37
C THR A 153 -2.33 -0.35 -0.67
N VAL A 154 -2.59 -0.41 0.65
CA VAL A 154 -2.60 -1.67 1.41
C VAL A 154 -3.61 -2.65 0.81
N LEU A 155 -4.85 -2.20 0.58
CA LEU A 155 -5.90 -3.04 0.01
C LEU A 155 -5.52 -3.60 -1.37
N ASN A 156 -5.01 -2.76 -2.28
CA ASN A 156 -4.57 -3.21 -3.60
C ASN A 156 -3.45 -4.25 -3.50
N LEU A 157 -2.49 -4.09 -2.58
CA LEU A 157 -1.45 -5.08 -2.35
C LEU A 157 -2.01 -6.42 -1.85
N LEU A 158 -3.00 -6.41 -0.95
CA LEU A 158 -3.68 -7.64 -0.50
C LEU A 158 -4.44 -8.32 -1.65
N LEU A 159 -5.13 -7.54 -2.50
CA LEU A 159 -5.84 -8.05 -3.67
C LEU A 159 -4.88 -8.61 -4.72
N ILE A 160 -3.74 -7.98 -4.96
CA ILE A 160 -2.65 -8.51 -5.80
C ILE A 160 -2.19 -9.87 -5.29
N ALA A 161 -1.94 -10.02 -3.98
CA ALA A 161 -1.53 -11.29 -3.39
C ALA A 161 -2.60 -12.38 -3.60
N LEU A 162 -3.89 -12.06 -3.40
CA LEU A 162 -5.01 -12.98 -3.65
C LEU A 162 -5.08 -13.41 -5.11
N LEU A 163 -4.99 -12.47 -6.04
CA LEU A 163 -5.07 -12.76 -7.49
C LEU A 163 -3.92 -13.66 -7.94
N ILE A 164 -2.70 -13.39 -7.48
CA ILE A 164 -1.54 -14.24 -7.77
C ILE A 164 -1.73 -15.64 -7.16
N ALA A 165 -2.16 -15.74 -5.89
CA ALA A 165 -2.38 -17.01 -5.22
C ALA A 165 -3.45 -17.86 -5.91
N ARG A 166 -4.55 -17.23 -6.35
CA ARG A 166 -5.62 -17.85 -7.13
C ARG A 166 -5.11 -18.36 -8.47
N GLN A 167 -4.41 -17.49 -9.21
CA GLN A 167 -3.90 -17.82 -10.54
C GLN A 167 -2.89 -18.97 -10.50
N GLN A 168 -2.13 -19.08 -9.40
CA GLN A 168 -1.13 -20.12 -9.18
C GLN A 168 -1.66 -21.28 -8.33
N GLN A 169 -2.98 -21.39 -8.17
CA GLN A 169 -3.67 -22.50 -7.50
C GLN A 169 -3.22 -22.75 -6.04
N ARG A 170 -2.67 -21.74 -5.37
CA ARG A 170 -2.35 -21.77 -3.94
C ARG A 170 -3.58 -21.53 -3.07
N LEU A 171 -4.56 -20.82 -3.62
CA LEU A 171 -5.88 -20.64 -3.04
C LEU A 171 -6.94 -21.02 -4.08
N THR A 172 -8.02 -21.65 -3.63
CA THR A 172 -9.19 -21.94 -4.44
C THR A 172 -10.06 -20.70 -4.60
N GLU A 173 -10.93 -20.67 -5.63
CA GLU A 173 -11.87 -19.57 -5.83
C GLU A 173 -12.73 -19.29 -4.58
N PRO A 174 -13.30 -20.30 -3.88
CA PRO A 174 -14.04 -20.05 -2.64
C PRO A 174 -13.21 -19.44 -1.51
N GLN A 175 -11.93 -19.83 -1.38
CA GLN A 175 -11.04 -19.23 -0.38
C GLN A 175 -10.77 -17.76 -0.68
N VAL A 176 -10.58 -17.41 -1.95
CA VAL A 176 -10.36 -16.03 -2.39
C VAL A 176 -11.61 -15.20 -2.14
N GLU A 177 -12.79 -15.69 -2.51
CA GLU A 177 -14.07 -15.01 -2.27
C GLU A 177 -14.33 -14.78 -0.77
N GLU A 178 -13.96 -15.73 0.10
CA GLU A 178 -14.06 -15.53 1.55
C GLU A 178 -13.14 -14.39 2.04
N TYR A 179 -11.90 -14.32 1.56
CA TYR A 179 -11.01 -13.19 1.89
C TYR A 179 -11.57 -11.85 1.37
N VAL A 180 -12.09 -11.84 0.13
CA VAL A 180 -12.72 -10.65 -0.46
C VAL A 180 -13.92 -10.20 0.39
N ALA A 181 -14.78 -11.14 0.82
CA ALA A 181 -15.91 -10.85 1.70
C ALA A 181 -15.47 -10.34 3.09
N GLN A 182 -14.35 -10.82 3.63
CA GLN A 182 -13.75 -10.26 4.85
C GLN A 182 -13.28 -8.81 4.65
N LEU A 183 -12.60 -8.51 3.54
CA LEU A 183 -12.18 -7.15 3.20
C LEU A 183 -13.37 -6.20 3.03
N GLN A 184 -14.47 -6.66 2.41
CA GLN A 184 -15.71 -5.89 2.29
C GLN A 184 -16.32 -5.58 3.67
N ARG A 185 -16.39 -6.58 4.56
CA ARG A 185 -16.87 -6.37 5.94
C ARG A 185 -16.00 -5.37 6.70
N ILE A 186 -14.67 -5.46 6.56
CA ILE A 186 -13.75 -4.51 7.19
C ILE A 186 -13.99 -3.09 6.66
N ALA A 187 -14.07 -2.90 5.34
CA ALA A 187 -14.35 -1.59 4.73
C ALA A 187 -15.67 -1.01 5.26
N ALA A 188 -16.73 -1.81 5.32
CA ALA A 188 -18.04 -1.40 5.84
C ALA A 188 -18.04 -1.04 7.34
N THR A 189 -17.03 -1.46 8.11
CA THR A 189 -16.91 -1.10 9.54
C THR A 189 -16.25 0.25 9.78
N LEU A 190 -15.61 0.85 8.77
CA LEU A 190 -14.84 2.10 8.93
C LEU A 190 -15.65 3.26 9.50
N PRO A 191 -16.91 3.53 9.10
CA PRO A 191 -17.70 4.61 9.70
C PRO A 191 -17.85 4.46 11.22
N LEU A 192 -18.04 3.24 11.71
CA LEU A 192 -18.13 2.96 13.14
C LEU A 192 -16.77 3.15 13.84
N VAL A 193 -15.67 2.74 13.20
CA VAL A 193 -14.32 2.94 13.73
C VAL A 193 -13.99 4.44 13.85
N ILE A 194 -14.39 5.26 12.87
CA ILE A 194 -14.23 6.72 12.90
C ILE A 194 -14.96 7.29 14.12
N VAL A 195 -16.25 6.97 14.30
CA VAL A 195 -17.05 7.46 15.45
C VAL A 195 -16.42 7.07 16.79
N ARG A 196 -15.96 5.82 16.93
CA ARG A 196 -15.28 5.35 18.15
C ARG A 196 -13.96 6.08 18.39
N THR A 197 -13.20 6.35 17.33
CA THR A 197 -11.92 7.05 17.40
C THR A 197 -12.12 8.51 17.78
N GLU A 198 -13.13 9.19 17.24
CA GLU A 198 -13.48 10.56 17.64
C GLU A 198 -13.89 10.64 19.11
N ALA A 199 -14.67 9.67 19.61
CA ALA A 199 -15.05 9.59 21.01
C ALA A 199 -13.81 9.41 21.91
N PHE A 200 -12.89 8.52 21.53
CA PHE A 200 -11.61 8.33 22.22
C PHE A 200 -10.77 9.61 22.24
N ILE A 201 -10.59 10.28 21.10
CA ILE A 201 -9.84 11.54 21.00
C ILE A 201 -10.47 12.61 21.90
N ARG A 202 -11.80 12.72 21.93
CA ARG A 202 -12.52 13.67 22.77
C ARG A 202 -12.32 13.38 24.26
N GLN A 203 -12.43 12.12 24.65
CA GLN A 203 -12.23 11.67 26.03
C GLN A 203 -10.79 11.93 26.52
N HIS A 204 -9.80 11.75 25.65
CA HIS A 204 -8.38 11.87 26.01
C HIS A 204 -7.74 13.17 25.53
N ARG A 205 -8.54 14.17 25.14
CA ARG A 205 -8.08 15.41 24.50
C ARG A 205 -6.96 16.11 25.27
N ALA A 206 -7.10 16.25 26.59
CA ALA A 206 -6.11 16.93 27.43
C ALA A 206 -4.75 16.23 27.41
N VAL A 207 -4.73 14.89 27.44
CA VAL A 207 -3.48 14.11 27.39
C VAL A 207 -2.85 14.20 26.00
N LEU A 208 -3.66 14.06 24.94
CA LEU A 208 -3.18 14.13 23.55
C LEU A 208 -2.63 15.52 23.20
N GLN A 209 -3.29 16.61 23.63
CA GLN A 209 -2.84 17.98 23.37
C GLN A 209 -1.54 18.34 24.11
N ASN A 210 -1.34 17.80 25.32
CA ASN A 210 -0.15 18.08 26.12
C ASN A 210 0.99 17.06 25.89
N GLY A 211 0.77 16.07 25.02
CA GLY A 211 1.75 15.03 24.72
C GLY A 211 3.00 15.61 24.05
N LYS A 212 4.16 15.40 24.68
CA LYS A 212 5.47 15.85 24.15
C LYS A 212 6.19 14.78 23.33
N ARG A 213 5.72 13.53 23.41
CA ARG A 213 6.28 12.39 22.71
C ARG A 213 5.21 11.32 22.55
N PHE A 214 5.14 10.72 21.37
CA PHE A 214 4.24 9.61 21.10
C PHE A 214 5.00 8.36 20.69
N VAL A 215 4.50 7.21 21.13
CA VAL A 215 5.05 5.90 20.80
C VAL A 215 3.92 4.96 20.40
N ALA A 216 4.07 4.29 19.26
CA ALA A 216 3.20 3.21 18.85
C ALA A 216 4.02 1.91 18.76
N THR A 217 3.52 0.86 19.41
CA THR A 217 4.15 -0.46 19.39
C THR A 217 3.34 -1.39 18.50
N GLY A 218 4.01 -2.10 17.60
CA GLY A 218 3.35 -3.04 16.68
C GLY A 218 4.23 -4.24 16.36
N TYR A 219 3.64 -5.43 16.32
CA TYR A 219 4.34 -6.69 16.03
C TYR A 219 3.77 -7.33 14.77
N GLY A 220 4.60 -8.08 14.05
CA GLY A 220 4.17 -8.79 12.84
C GLY A 220 3.54 -7.85 11.81
N ALA A 221 2.33 -8.16 11.36
CA ALA A 221 1.60 -7.37 10.37
C ALA A 221 1.33 -5.92 10.81
N LEU A 222 1.39 -5.62 12.11
CA LEU A 222 1.17 -4.27 12.66
C LEU A 222 2.43 -3.39 12.64
N VAL A 223 3.60 -3.92 12.26
CA VAL A 223 4.82 -3.10 12.11
C VAL A 223 4.61 -2.00 11.05
N GLY A 224 3.94 -2.32 9.94
CA GLY A 224 3.61 -1.32 8.92
C GLY A 224 2.68 -0.22 9.46
N VAL A 225 1.71 -0.58 10.30
CA VAL A 225 0.80 0.37 10.96
C VAL A 225 1.57 1.28 11.92
N ALA A 226 2.48 0.74 12.73
CA ALA A 226 3.31 1.54 13.65
C ALA A 226 4.26 2.49 12.89
N LYS A 227 4.76 2.09 11.72
CA LYS A 227 5.54 2.96 10.83
C LYS A 227 4.70 4.09 10.22
N GLU A 228 3.47 3.80 9.81
CA GLU A 228 2.59 4.82 9.27
C GLU A 228 2.16 5.82 10.36
N PHE A 229 1.91 5.33 11.57
CA PHE A 229 1.72 6.17 12.74
C PHE A 229 2.88 7.16 12.91
N GLU A 230 4.13 6.66 12.92
CA GLU A 230 5.32 7.51 13.05
C GLU A 230 5.38 8.58 11.96
N THR A 231 5.08 8.20 10.72
CA THR A 231 5.07 9.11 9.56
C THR A 231 4.01 10.20 9.75
N LYS A 232 2.75 9.83 9.98
CA LYS A 232 1.64 10.80 10.09
C LYS A 232 1.74 11.70 11.31
N PHE A 233 2.13 11.16 12.46
CA PHE A 233 2.28 11.96 13.67
C PHE A 233 3.45 12.96 13.54
N THR A 234 4.55 12.55 12.92
CA THR A 234 5.69 13.45 12.66
C THR A 234 5.29 14.58 11.70
N GLU A 235 4.55 14.27 10.64
CA GLU A 235 4.08 15.24 9.64
C GLU A 235 3.07 16.27 10.21
N THR A 236 2.16 15.81 11.07
CA THR A 236 0.95 16.57 11.47
C THR A 236 0.98 17.07 12.91
N VAL A 237 1.34 16.23 13.87
CA VAL A 237 1.42 16.60 15.30
C VAL A 237 2.75 17.33 15.58
N ARG A 238 3.81 17.00 14.83
CA ARG A 238 5.11 17.68 14.85
C ARG A 238 5.81 17.66 16.21
N VAL A 239 5.58 16.59 16.96
CA VAL A 239 6.36 16.23 18.15
C VAL A 239 7.09 14.91 17.91
N PRO A 240 8.19 14.63 18.63
CA PRO A 240 8.90 13.36 18.50
C PRO A 240 7.95 12.16 18.60
N SER A 241 7.83 11.44 17.50
CA SER A 241 6.95 10.29 17.36
C SER A 241 7.77 9.12 16.87
N LYS A 242 7.62 7.94 17.47
CA LYS A 242 8.48 6.80 17.19
C LYS A 242 7.69 5.50 17.22
N ARG A 243 7.98 4.59 16.29
CA ARG A 243 7.57 3.19 16.40
C ARG A 243 8.50 2.40 17.33
N VAL A 244 7.94 1.46 18.10
CA VAL A 244 8.70 0.46 18.87
C VAL A 244 8.36 -0.93 18.38
#